data_AF-A0A4R9EIP7-F1
#
_entry.id   AF-A0A4R9EIP7-F1
#
_cell.length_a   1.000
_cell.length_b   1.000
_cell.length_c   1.000
_cell.angle_alpha   90.00
_cell.angle_beta   90.00
_cell.angle_gamma   90.00
#
_symmetry.space_group_name_H-M   'P 1'
#
loop_
_entity.id
_entity.type
_entity.pdbx_description
1 polymer ?
#
loop_
_entity_poly.entity_id
_entity_poly.type
_entity_poly.pdbx_seq_one_letter_code
_entity_poly.pdbx_strand_id
1 'polypeptide(L)'
;MRIGGPARRIFAGGAGLFATNPRSGDIYRFGGLPGAWTRIGGPGKTFVVVGGRLYGLSPDNSGDNSGVKSGVYEWTGKGHAWTKIGGPAGLIRADGDCLFATNPETGDLYRYLGRPHEWQRADGR
;
A
#
# COMPACT_ATOMS: atom_id res chain seq x y z
N MET A 1 -6.50 17.71 -20.91
CA MET A 1 -5.76 16.49 -21.29
C MET A 1 -6.16 15.36 -20.34
N ARG A 2 -6.63 14.22 -20.85
CA ARG A 2 -7.01 13.05 -20.04
C ARG A 2 -5.83 12.09 -20.01
N ILE A 3 -5.38 11.69 -18.82
CA ILE A 3 -4.20 10.81 -18.68
C ILE A 3 -4.56 9.34 -18.42
N GLY A 4 -5.82 9.00 -18.17
CA GLY A 4 -6.23 7.63 -17.85
C GLY A 4 -7.75 7.37 -17.83
N GLY A 5 -8.11 6.11 -17.57
CA GLY A 5 -9.47 5.64 -17.33
C GLY A 5 -10.05 6.10 -15.98
N PRO A 6 -11.28 5.68 -15.65
CA PRO A 6 -11.86 5.90 -14.32
C PRO A 6 -10.98 5.33 -13.20
N ALA A 7 -10.88 6.04 -12.08
CA ALA A 7 -10.15 5.62 -10.88
C ALA A 7 -11.04 5.77 -9.65
N ARG A 8 -10.94 4.84 -8.69
CA ARG A 8 -11.61 4.94 -7.38
C ARG A 8 -10.89 5.89 -6.45
N ARG A 9 -9.57 5.73 -6.38
CA ARG A 9 -8.67 6.52 -5.54
C ARG A 9 -7.37 6.75 -6.28
N ILE A 10 -6.78 7.91 -6.06
CA ILE A 10 -5.47 8.33 -6.57
C ILE A 10 -4.51 8.44 -5.40
N PHE A 11 -3.28 8.00 -5.60
CA PHE A 11 -2.18 8.11 -4.64
C PHE A 11 -0.97 8.71 -5.36
N ALA A 12 -0.37 9.75 -4.78
CA ALA A 12 0.76 10.45 -5.40
C ALA A 12 1.82 10.79 -4.35
N GLY A 13 3.08 10.81 -4.77
CA GLY A 13 4.21 11.20 -3.96
C GLY A 13 5.53 10.79 -4.62
N GLY A 14 6.62 10.73 -3.86
CA GLY A 14 7.96 10.45 -4.40
C GLY A 14 8.09 9.12 -5.16
N ALA A 15 7.21 8.14 -4.91
CA ALA A 15 7.20 6.86 -5.63
C ALA A 15 6.58 6.96 -7.04
N GLY A 16 5.82 8.02 -7.32
CA GLY A 16 5.08 8.24 -8.56
C GLY A 16 3.58 8.45 -8.33
N LEU A 17 2.82 8.27 -9.41
CA LEU A 17 1.37 8.40 -9.45
C LEU A 17 0.71 7.03 -9.63
N PHE A 18 -0.27 6.74 -8.78
CA PHE A 18 -0.96 5.46 -8.72
C PHE A 18 -2.47 5.65 -8.64
N ALA A 19 -3.21 4.66 -9.13
CA ALA A 19 -4.66 4.68 -9.14
C ALA A 19 -5.22 3.28 -8.90
N THR A 20 -6.34 3.20 -8.18
CA THR A 20 -7.10 1.94 -8.06
C THR A 20 -8.23 1.88 -9.07
N ASN A 21 -8.40 0.72 -9.70
CA ASN A 21 -9.54 0.45 -10.57
C ASN A 21 -10.85 0.45 -9.74
N PRO A 22 -11.91 1.15 -10.17
CA PRO A 22 -13.15 1.24 -9.40
C PRO A 22 -13.98 -0.04 -9.34
N ARG A 23 -13.76 -0.99 -10.27
CA ARG A 23 -14.44 -2.29 -10.26
C ARG A 23 -13.64 -3.35 -9.51
N SER A 24 -12.37 -3.55 -9.87
CA SER A 24 -11.56 -4.63 -9.28
C SER A 24 -10.79 -4.23 -8.03
N GLY A 25 -10.58 -2.93 -7.80
CA GLY A 25 -9.71 -2.44 -6.73
C GLY A 25 -8.22 -2.60 -6.99
N ASP A 26 -7.82 -3.24 -8.09
CA ASP A 26 -6.42 -3.41 -8.50
C ASP A 26 -5.68 -2.07 -8.57
N ILE A 27 -4.41 -2.08 -8.15
CA ILE A 27 -3.55 -0.90 -8.15
C ILE A 27 -2.71 -0.82 -9.43
N TYR A 28 -2.68 0.37 -10.03
CA TYR A 28 -1.95 0.68 -11.25
C TYR A 28 -0.97 1.83 -11.02
N ARG A 29 0.16 1.80 -11.72
CA ARG A 29 1.14 2.89 -11.79
C ARG A 29 1.05 3.61 -13.12
N PHE A 30 1.13 4.93 -13.09
CA PHE A 30 1.25 5.76 -14.28
C PHE A 30 2.68 5.71 -14.85
N GLY A 31 2.80 5.48 -16.15
CA GLY A 31 4.06 5.36 -16.88
C GLY A 31 4.57 6.69 -17.47
N GLY A 32 3.89 7.81 -17.24
CA GLY A 32 4.34 9.15 -17.67
C GLY A 32 3.69 9.65 -18.97
N LEU A 33 3.00 8.79 -19.72
CA LEU A 33 2.26 9.17 -20.93
C LEU A 33 0.76 8.90 -20.76
N PRO A 34 -0.14 9.71 -21.37
CA PRO A 34 -1.57 9.42 -21.37
C PRO A 34 -1.88 7.98 -21.76
N GLY A 35 -2.72 7.31 -20.96
CA GLY A 35 -3.09 5.91 -21.19
C GLY A 35 -2.04 4.89 -20.77
N ALA A 36 -0.81 5.29 -20.46
CA ALA A 36 0.23 4.39 -19.96
C ALA A 36 -0.01 4.09 -18.47
N TRP A 37 -0.87 3.12 -18.18
CA TRP A 37 -1.09 2.59 -16.84
C TRP A 37 -0.77 1.12 -16.81
N THR A 38 0.12 0.71 -15.91
CA THR A 38 0.51 -0.69 -15.74
C THR A 38 -0.05 -1.19 -14.42
N ARG A 39 -0.73 -2.34 -14.42
CA ARG A 39 -1.17 -2.99 -13.19
C ARG A 39 0.06 -3.43 -12.41
N ILE A 40 0.12 -3.11 -11.13
CA ILE A 40 1.26 -3.47 -10.26
C ILE A 40 0.84 -4.32 -9.07
N GLY A 41 -0.45 -4.56 -8.85
CA GLY A 41 -0.93 -5.36 -7.73
C GLY A 41 -2.43 -5.56 -7.71
N GLY A 42 -2.86 -6.45 -6.82
CA GLY A 42 -4.26 -6.73 -6.54
C GLY A 42 -4.95 -5.62 -5.72
N PRO A 43 -6.20 -5.85 -5.31
CA PRO A 43 -6.90 -4.96 -4.39
C PRO A 43 -6.23 -4.91 -3.01
N GLY A 44 -6.21 -3.72 -2.43
CA GLY A 44 -5.83 -3.49 -1.04
C GLY A 44 -6.97 -2.84 -0.26
N LYS A 45 -6.98 -3.02 1.07
CA LYS A 45 -7.84 -2.24 1.98
C LYS A 45 -7.53 -0.76 1.85
N THR A 46 -6.23 -0.43 1.80
CA THR A 46 -5.74 0.91 1.46
C THR A 46 -4.32 0.84 0.89
N PHE A 47 -3.89 1.92 0.25
CA PHE A 47 -2.51 2.14 -0.20
C PHE A 47 -2.01 3.48 0.33
N VAL A 48 -0.70 3.60 0.52
CA VAL A 48 -0.03 4.80 1.02
C VAL A 48 1.26 5.02 0.24
N VAL A 49 1.50 6.26 -0.21
CA VAL A 49 2.78 6.69 -0.77
C VAL A 49 3.46 7.58 0.26
N VAL A 50 4.64 7.19 0.72
CA VAL A 50 5.43 7.94 1.72
C VAL A 50 6.91 7.56 1.61
N GLY A 51 7.82 8.50 1.88
CA GLY A 51 9.27 8.24 1.85
C GLY A 51 9.79 7.71 0.50
N GLY A 52 9.15 8.12 -0.61
CA GLY A 52 9.49 7.62 -1.95
C GLY A 52 9.06 6.17 -2.24
N ARG A 53 8.25 5.56 -1.38
CA ARG A 53 7.82 4.16 -1.49
C ARG A 53 6.29 4.05 -1.57
N LEU A 54 5.81 2.92 -2.07
CA LEU A 54 4.38 2.56 -2.10
C LEU A 54 4.13 1.36 -1.19
N TYR A 55 3.19 1.52 -0.28
CA TYR A 55 2.75 0.50 0.65
C TYR A 55 1.29 0.14 0.44
N GLY A 56 0.95 -1.12 0.70
CA GLY A 56 -0.40 -1.65 0.62
C GLY A 56 -0.75 -2.45 1.87
N LEU A 57 -1.96 -2.25 2.38
CA LEU A 57 -2.56 -3.11 3.39
C LEU A 57 -3.50 -4.08 2.67
N SER A 58 -3.29 -5.39 2.85
CA SER A 58 -4.15 -6.41 2.27
C SER A 58 -5.59 -6.29 2.79
N PRO A 59 -6.60 -6.78 2.05
CA PRO A 59 -7.93 -7.00 2.60
C PRO A 59 -7.90 -7.96 3.80
N ASP A 60 -8.89 -7.86 4.69
CA ASP A 60 -8.94 -8.59 5.96
C ASP A 60 -8.99 -10.12 5.78
N ASN A 61 -9.52 -10.59 4.63
CA ASN A 61 -9.66 -12.01 4.27
C ASN A 61 -8.84 -12.38 3.03
N SER A 62 -7.57 -12.00 2.94
CA SER A 62 -6.72 -12.40 1.79
C SER A 62 -6.43 -13.92 1.71
N GLY A 63 -7.19 -14.74 2.43
CA GLY A 63 -7.28 -16.20 2.29
C GLY A 63 -7.98 -16.66 1.01
N ASP A 64 -7.94 -15.87 -0.07
CA ASP A 64 -8.00 -16.50 -1.39
C ASP A 64 -6.73 -17.35 -1.51
N ASN A 65 -6.78 -18.50 -2.18
CA ASN A 65 -5.64 -19.40 -2.26
C ASN A 65 -4.45 -18.83 -3.09
N SER A 66 -4.29 -17.50 -3.19
CA SER A 66 -3.16 -16.79 -3.83
C SER A 66 -1.86 -16.84 -3.01
N GLY A 67 -1.91 -17.26 -1.75
CA GLY A 67 -0.77 -17.28 -0.83
C GLY A 67 -0.45 -15.93 -0.19
N VAL A 68 -1.22 -14.87 -0.47
CA VAL A 68 -1.06 -13.55 0.16
C VAL A 68 -1.64 -13.60 1.59
N LYS A 69 -0.78 -13.74 2.60
CA LYS A 69 -1.20 -13.70 4.02
C LYS A 69 -1.52 -12.28 4.47
N SER A 70 -2.63 -12.05 5.18
CA SER A 70 -3.02 -10.72 5.67
C SER A 70 -1.84 -9.93 6.28
N GLY A 71 -1.64 -8.68 5.85
CA GLY A 71 -0.61 -7.80 6.39
C GLY A 71 -0.25 -6.58 5.55
N VAL A 72 0.83 -5.92 5.95
CA VAL A 72 1.39 -4.73 5.28
C VAL A 72 2.49 -5.15 4.31
N TYR A 73 2.43 -4.61 3.09
CA TYR A 73 3.32 -4.92 1.98
C TYR A 73 3.95 -3.66 1.40
N GLU A 74 5.18 -3.78 0.94
CA GLU A 74 5.88 -2.76 0.16
C GLU A 74 6.01 -3.19 -1.30
N TRP A 75 5.70 -2.31 -2.24
CA TRP A 75 5.94 -2.56 -3.64
C TRP A 75 7.44 -2.43 -3.96
N THR A 76 8.01 -3.44 -4.61
CA THR A 76 9.44 -3.49 -4.94
C THR A 76 9.89 -2.47 -6.01
N GLY A 77 8.95 -1.71 -6.59
CA GLY A 77 9.21 -0.84 -7.73
C GLY A 77 9.13 -1.54 -9.08
N LYS A 78 8.90 -2.87 -9.12
CA LYS A 78 8.94 -3.66 -10.35
C LYS A 78 7.73 -4.59 -10.48
N GLY A 79 7.03 -4.48 -11.62
CA GLY A 79 5.93 -5.36 -12.00
C GLY A 79 4.93 -5.59 -10.87
N HIS A 80 4.62 -6.87 -10.62
CA HIS A 80 3.69 -7.33 -9.59
C HIS A 80 4.39 -7.79 -8.29
N ALA A 81 5.65 -7.45 -8.08
CA ALA A 81 6.41 -7.94 -6.94
C ALA A 81 6.22 -7.03 -5.71
N TRP A 82 5.78 -7.64 -4.61
CA TRP A 82 5.57 -7.01 -3.30
C TRP A 82 6.27 -7.82 -2.22
N THR A 83 6.89 -7.12 -1.27
CA THR A 83 7.53 -7.73 -0.10
C THR A 83 6.63 -7.53 1.11
N LYS A 84 6.33 -8.61 1.85
CA LYS A 84 5.63 -8.47 3.12
C LYS A 84 6.56 -7.83 4.15
N ILE A 85 6.13 -6.73 4.76
CA ILE A 85 6.93 -5.98 5.73
C ILE A 85 6.32 -5.97 7.13
N GLY A 86 5.07 -6.41 7.30
CA GLY A 86 4.39 -6.41 8.59
C GLY A 86 3.23 -7.40 8.64
N GLY A 87 2.77 -7.70 9.85
CA GLY A 87 1.55 -8.47 10.10
C GLY A 87 0.27 -7.72 9.74
N PRO A 88 -0.91 -8.29 10.05
CA PRO A 88 -2.20 -7.61 9.92
C PRO A 88 -2.21 -6.24 10.62
N ALA A 89 -2.92 -5.28 10.05
CA ALA A 89 -3.08 -3.94 10.61
C ALA A 89 -4.52 -3.45 10.44
N GLY A 90 -5.01 -2.64 11.37
CA GLY A 90 -6.33 -2.00 11.25
C GLY A 90 -6.35 -0.96 10.12
N LEU A 91 -5.28 -0.15 10.05
CA LEU A 91 -5.00 0.79 8.97
C LEU A 91 -3.49 0.95 8.77
N ILE A 92 -3.13 1.57 7.64
CA ILE A 92 -1.81 2.18 7.44
C ILE A 92 -1.99 3.65 7.03
N ARG A 93 -1.08 4.52 7.46
CA ARG A 93 -1.07 5.94 7.12
C ARG A 93 0.33 6.51 7.02
N ALA A 94 0.45 7.63 6.31
CA ALA A 94 1.66 8.45 6.31
C ALA A 94 1.58 9.52 7.41
N ASP A 95 2.70 9.82 8.03
CA ASP A 95 2.92 11.03 8.82
C ASP A 95 4.40 11.44 8.68
N GLY A 96 4.65 12.65 8.16
CA GLY A 96 5.94 13.03 7.60
C GLY A 96 6.44 12.02 6.56
N ASP A 97 7.71 11.65 6.65
CA ASP A 97 8.33 10.61 5.81
C ASP A 97 8.17 9.18 6.36
N CYS A 98 7.31 8.98 7.36
CA CYS A 98 7.17 7.70 8.06
C CYS A 98 5.84 6.99 7.72
N LEU A 99 5.92 5.67 7.62
CA LEU A 99 4.75 4.79 7.57
C LEU A 99 4.36 4.35 8.99
N PHE A 100 3.07 4.44 9.29
CA PHE A 100 2.49 3.94 10.53
C PHE A 100 1.41 2.90 10.25
N ALA A 101 1.26 1.96 11.18
CA ALA A 101 0.21 0.95 11.20
C ALA A 101 -0.45 0.88 12.58
N THR A 102 -1.72 0.50 12.65
CA THR A 102 -2.38 0.20 13.92
C THR A 102 -2.52 -1.30 14.11
N ASN A 103 -2.32 -1.78 15.33
CA ASN A 103 -2.73 -3.13 15.71
C ASN A 103 -4.26 -3.25 15.51
N PRO A 104 -4.75 -4.25 14.76
CA PRO A 104 -6.17 -4.38 14.45
C PRO A 104 -7.03 -4.74 15.67
N GLU A 105 -6.44 -5.31 16.72
CA GLU A 105 -7.13 -5.74 17.94
C GLU A 105 -7.10 -4.66 19.02
N THR A 106 -5.92 -4.10 19.28
CA THR A 106 -5.73 -3.15 20.40
C THR A 106 -5.79 -1.69 19.98
N GLY A 107 -5.59 -1.40 18.69
CA GLY A 107 -5.46 -0.05 18.17
C GLY A 107 -4.10 0.61 18.44
N ASP A 108 -3.15 -0.11 19.06
CA ASP A 108 -1.81 0.43 19.35
C ASP A 108 -1.11 0.89 18.06
N LEU A 109 -0.41 2.02 18.13
CA LEU A 109 0.25 2.63 16.97
C LEU A 109 1.69 2.12 16.84
N TYR A 110 2.09 1.73 15.64
CA TYR A 110 3.45 1.31 15.32
C TYR A 110 4.02 2.10 14.14
N ARG A 111 5.28 2.50 14.26
CA ARG A 111 6.08 3.14 13.21
C ARG A 111 6.96 2.09 12.52
N TYR A 112 6.97 2.10 11.19
CA TYR A 112 7.88 1.27 10.41
C TYR A 112 9.32 1.81 10.47
N LEU A 113 10.30 0.93 10.69
CA LEU A 113 11.71 1.31 10.81
C LEU A 113 12.50 1.20 9.50
N GLY A 114 11.84 0.85 8.39
CA GLY A 114 12.47 0.80 7.07
C GLY A 114 13.08 -0.56 6.68
N ARG A 115 12.93 -1.58 7.54
CA ARG A 115 13.36 -2.96 7.26
C ARG A 115 12.21 -3.94 7.47
N PRO A 116 12.08 -5.00 6.65
CA PRO A 116 10.98 -5.96 6.79
C PRO A 116 10.83 -6.46 8.22
N HIS A 117 9.60 -6.40 8.73
CA HIS A 117 9.21 -6.84 10.07
C HIS A 117 9.80 -6.03 11.23
N GLU A 118 10.50 -4.93 10.98
CA GLU A 118 10.96 -4.01 12.01
C GLU A 118 9.97 -2.86 12.22
N TRP A 119 9.23 -2.93 13.33
CA TRP A 119 8.24 -1.94 13.74
C TRP A 119 8.47 -1.53 15.19
N GLN A 120 8.37 -0.24 15.48
CA GLN A 120 8.48 0.30 16.83
C GLN A 120 7.14 0.82 17.29
N ARG A 121 6.71 0.45 18.50
CA ARG A 121 5.54 1.04 19.14
C ARG A 121 5.74 2.56 19.29
N ALA A 122 4.72 3.33 18.92
CA ALA A 122 4.78 4.77 18.75
C ALA A 122 3.69 5.51 19.54
N ASP A 123 2.81 4.80 20.24
CA ASP A 123 1.96 5.39 21.27
C ASP A 123 2.68 5.38 22.62
N GLY A 124 2.60 6.50 23.35
CA GLY A 124 3.26 6.69 24.64
C GLY A 124 2.54 6.03 25.82
N ARG A 125 1.99 4.83 25.64
CA ARG A 125 1.24 4.08 26.67
C ARG A 125 2.07 3.00 27.33
#